data_AF-A0A1D6FAV9-F1
#
_entry.id   AF-A0A1D6FAV9-F1
#
_cell.length_a   1.000
_cell.length_b   1.000
_cell.length_c   1.000
_cell.angle_alpha   90.00
_cell.angle_beta   90.00
_cell.angle_gamma   90.00
#
_symmetry.space_group_name_H-M   'P 1'
#
loop_
_entity.id
_entity.type
_entity.pdbx_description
1 polymer ?
#
loop_
_entity_poly.entity_id
_entity_poly.type
_entity_poly.pdbx_seq_one_letter_code
_entity_poly.pdbx_strand_id
1 'polypeptide(L)'
;MVAATATATAMATAASPLLNGTRIPARLRHRGLSVRCAAVAGGAAEAPASTGARLSADCVVVGGGISGLCTAQALATRHGVGDVLVTEARARPGGNITTVERPEEGYLWEEGPNSFQPSDPVLTMAVDSGLKDDLVFGDPNAPRFVLWEGKLRPVPSKPADLPFFDLMSIPGKLRAGLGALGIRPPPPGPRRVSGGVRAPQPRC
;
A
#
# COMPACT_ATOMS: atom_id res chain seq x y z
N MET A 1 29.93 24.03 15.17
CA MET A 1 30.12 23.55 16.55
C MET A 1 29.57 22.13 16.57
N VAL A 2 30.50 21.16 16.73
CA VAL A 2 30.36 19.70 16.83
C VAL A 2 29.67 18.98 15.65
N ALA A 3 30.51 18.37 14.81
CA ALA A 3 30.17 17.37 13.82
C ALA A 3 30.02 15.99 14.49
N ALA A 4 29.06 15.18 14.02
CA ALA A 4 28.96 13.77 14.38
C ALA A 4 28.73 12.95 13.09
N THR A 5 29.82 12.40 12.57
CA THR A 5 29.85 11.47 11.45
C THR A 5 29.48 10.08 11.97
N ALA A 6 28.42 9.46 11.45
CA ALA A 6 28.07 8.07 11.74
C ALA A 6 28.18 7.24 10.46
N THR A 7 29.33 6.59 10.29
CA THR A 7 29.58 5.55 9.27
C THR A 7 28.88 4.25 9.70
N ALA A 8 27.93 3.76 8.89
CA ALA A 8 27.32 2.45 9.09
C ALA A 8 28.06 1.40 8.23
N THR A 9 28.96 0.67 8.87
CA THR A 9 29.64 -0.50 8.28
C THR A 9 28.76 -1.73 8.48
N ALA A 10 28.35 -2.37 7.39
CA ALA A 10 27.73 -3.68 7.41
C ALA A 10 28.78 -4.75 7.76
N MET A 11 28.49 -5.64 8.72
CA MET A 11 29.25 -6.87 8.89
C MET A 11 28.34 -8.07 9.17
N ALA A 12 28.71 -9.15 8.50
CA ALA A 12 28.06 -10.43 8.43
C ALA A 12 28.25 -11.28 9.70
N THR A 13 27.39 -12.29 9.79
CA THR A 13 27.25 -13.36 10.78
C THR A 13 28.51 -14.17 11.12
N ALA A 14 28.63 -14.56 12.39
CA ALA A 14 29.22 -15.84 12.82
C ALA A 14 28.64 -16.26 14.18
N ALA A 15 28.46 -17.57 14.40
CA ALA A 15 27.77 -18.17 15.55
C ALA A 15 28.70 -18.93 16.52
N SER A 16 28.31 -18.93 17.81
CA SER A 16 28.46 -19.98 18.87
C SER A 16 29.84 -20.21 19.56
N PRO A 17 29.92 -20.86 20.77
CA PRO A 17 28.93 -21.16 21.85
C PRO A 17 29.47 -21.00 23.33
N LEU A 18 28.62 -21.39 24.33
CA LEU A 18 28.88 -21.74 25.76
C LEU A 18 28.88 -20.55 26.78
N LEU A 19 28.30 -20.57 28.01
CA LEU A 19 27.90 -21.60 29.00
C LEU A 19 26.92 -21.02 30.07
N ASN A 20 26.13 -21.92 30.68
CA ASN A 20 25.53 -21.94 32.04
C ASN A 20 24.53 -20.88 32.58
N GLY A 21 23.28 -21.34 32.76
CA GLY A 21 22.72 -21.57 34.11
C GLY A 21 21.86 -20.47 34.76
N THR A 22 20.52 -20.60 34.65
CA THR A 22 19.55 -20.54 35.77
C THR A 22 18.13 -20.77 35.23
N ARG A 23 17.33 -21.55 35.96
CA ARG A 23 15.97 -21.99 35.57
C ARG A 23 14.94 -20.92 35.94
N ILE A 24 14.15 -20.48 34.96
CA ILE A 24 12.88 -19.73 35.11
C ILE A 24 11.86 -20.39 34.16
N PRO A 25 10.59 -20.63 34.58
CA PRO A 25 9.74 -21.62 33.93
C PRO A 25 9.12 -21.14 32.60
N ALA A 26 8.96 -22.12 31.70
CA ALA A 26 8.06 -22.18 30.55
C ALA A 26 7.67 -20.86 29.87
N ARG A 27 8.58 -20.27 29.08
CA ARG A 27 8.17 -19.40 27.97
C ARG A 27 7.62 -20.30 26.85
N LEU A 28 6.40 -20.02 26.42
CA LEU A 28 5.79 -20.54 25.21
C LEU A 28 6.83 -20.44 24.08
N ARG A 29 7.40 -21.57 23.66
CA ARG A 29 8.26 -21.64 22.48
C ARG A 29 7.36 -21.38 21.28
N HIS A 30 7.12 -20.11 20.94
CA HIS A 30 6.78 -19.76 19.57
C HIS A 30 7.95 -20.25 18.72
N ARG A 31 7.75 -21.37 18.02
CA ARG A 31 8.62 -21.75 16.89
C ARG A 31 8.77 -20.49 16.05
N GLY A 32 10.01 -20.03 15.88
CA GLY A 32 10.31 -18.77 15.23
C GLY A 32 9.60 -18.72 13.88
N LEU A 33 8.66 -17.79 13.74
CA LEU A 33 8.06 -17.45 12.47
C LEU A 33 9.15 -16.91 11.57
N SER A 34 9.51 -17.65 10.51
CA SER A 34 10.46 -17.18 9.51
C SER A 34 9.71 -16.84 8.23
N VAL A 35 9.53 -15.54 7.98
CA VAL A 35 9.18 -15.06 6.64
C VAL A 35 10.48 -14.77 5.91
N ARG A 36 10.71 -15.46 4.80
CA ARG A 36 11.89 -15.26 3.94
C ARG A 36 11.45 -14.52 2.69
N CYS A 37 12.10 -13.40 2.39
CA CYS A 37 11.89 -12.65 1.15
C CYS A 37 13.11 -12.81 0.25
N ALA A 38 12.90 -13.24 -0.99
CA ALA A 38 13.94 -13.30 -2.02
C ALA A 38 13.57 -12.35 -3.16
N ALA A 39 14.49 -11.45 -3.51
CA ALA A 39 14.38 -10.49 -4.59
C ALA A 39 15.55 -10.68 -5.56
N VAL A 40 15.32 -10.54 -6.86
CA VAL A 40 16.40 -10.67 -7.86
C VAL A 40 17.20 -9.37 -7.86
N ALA A 41 18.38 -9.37 -7.22
CA ALA A 41 19.28 -8.23 -7.26
C ALA A 41 19.55 -7.83 -8.74
N GLY A 42 19.32 -6.56 -9.07
CA GLY A 42 19.43 -6.05 -10.42
C GLY A 42 20.85 -6.21 -10.95
N GLY A 43 21.00 -7.11 -11.91
CA GLY A 43 22.25 -7.47 -12.56
C GLY A 43 22.10 -8.88 -13.08
N ALA A 44 21.95 -9.03 -14.39
CA ALA A 44 22.03 -10.32 -15.06
C ALA A 44 23.48 -10.84 -14.94
N ALA A 45 23.84 -11.32 -13.76
CA ALA A 45 24.89 -12.28 -13.58
C ALA A 45 24.16 -13.59 -13.26
N GLU A 46 24.15 -14.47 -14.24
CA GLU A 46 23.74 -15.86 -14.10
C GLU A 46 24.46 -16.43 -12.88
N ALA A 47 23.73 -16.53 -11.76
CA ALA A 47 24.27 -17.11 -10.53
C ALA A 47 24.70 -18.54 -10.87
N PRO A 48 25.92 -18.97 -10.47
CA PRO A 48 26.32 -20.34 -10.70
C PRO A 48 25.27 -21.21 -10.02
N ALA A 49 24.66 -22.11 -10.78
CA ALA A 49 23.69 -23.07 -10.28
C ALA A 49 24.38 -23.93 -9.23
N SER A 50 24.35 -23.48 -7.96
CA SER A 50 24.74 -24.28 -6.82
C SER A 50 23.69 -25.39 -6.69
N THR A 51 24.00 -26.48 -7.37
CA THR A 51 23.25 -27.73 -7.30
C THR A 51 23.30 -28.20 -5.86
N GLY A 52 22.21 -28.02 -5.09
CA GLY A 52 22.03 -28.83 -3.88
C GLY A 52 21.14 -28.29 -2.76
N ALA A 53 20.88 -26.99 -2.66
CA ALA A 53 20.00 -26.50 -1.59
C ALA A 53 18.53 -26.54 -2.04
N ARG A 54 17.83 -27.65 -1.75
CA ARG A 54 16.36 -27.67 -1.86
C ARG A 54 15.79 -26.70 -0.83
N LEU A 55 15.26 -25.57 -1.29
CA LEU A 55 14.43 -24.71 -0.48
C LEU A 55 13.08 -25.42 -0.26
N SER A 56 12.76 -25.78 0.97
CA SER A 56 11.41 -26.16 1.39
C SER A 56 10.74 -24.94 2.01
N ALA A 57 9.45 -24.77 1.72
CA ALA A 57 8.56 -23.83 2.38
C ALA A 57 7.16 -24.45 2.48
N ASP A 58 6.40 -24.10 3.53
CA ASP A 58 5.01 -24.54 3.67
C ASP A 58 4.10 -23.80 2.69
N CYS A 59 4.44 -22.55 2.39
CA CYS A 59 3.74 -21.71 1.42
C CYS A 59 4.71 -20.82 0.65
N VAL A 60 4.47 -20.67 -0.66
CA VAL A 60 5.20 -19.73 -1.52
C VAL A 60 4.24 -18.67 -2.04
N VAL A 61 4.57 -17.41 -1.79
CA VAL A 61 3.87 -16.24 -2.32
C VAL A 61 4.70 -15.65 -3.47
N VAL A 62 4.06 -15.50 -4.63
CA VAL A 62 4.70 -14.95 -5.83
C VAL A 62 4.30 -13.49 -6.00
N GLY A 63 5.28 -12.59 -5.92
CA GLY A 63 5.14 -11.15 -5.92
C GLY A 63 5.30 -10.54 -4.52
N GLY A 64 6.28 -9.65 -4.37
CA GLY A 64 6.58 -8.88 -3.16
C GLY A 64 5.96 -7.47 -3.16
N GLY A 65 4.81 -7.30 -3.84
CA GLY A 65 3.99 -6.09 -3.75
C GLY A 65 3.10 -6.08 -2.50
N ILE A 66 2.32 -5.01 -2.31
CA ILE A 66 1.43 -4.86 -1.14
C ILE A 66 0.54 -6.08 -0.90
N SER A 67 -0.08 -6.63 -1.96
CA SER A 67 -0.94 -7.81 -1.85
C SER A 67 -0.18 -9.04 -1.34
N GLY A 68 0.98 -9.34 -1.93
CA GLY A 68 1.78 -10.51 -1.56
C GLY A 68 2.40 -10.39 -0.16
N LEU A 69 2.89 -9.20 0.20
CA LEU A 69 3.42 -8.93 1.55
C LEU A 69 2.34 -9.03 2.61
N CYS A 70 1.15 -8.44 2.38
CA CYS A 70 0.01 -8.58 3.30
C CYS A 70 -0.44 -10.04 3.42
N THR A 71 -0.49 -10.80 2.31
CA THR A 71 -0.81 -12.22 2.34
C THR A 71 0.21 -13.01 3.17
N ALA A 72 1.51 -12.79 2.95
CA ALA A 72 2.56 -13.48 3.69
C ALA A 72 2.51 -13.18 5.18
N GLN A 73 2.28 -11.91 5.55
CA GLN A 73 2.11 -11.50 6.93
C GLN A 73 0.88 -12.15 7.56
N ALA A 74 -0.27 -12.13 6.89
CA ALA A 74 -1.50 -12.75 7.41
C ALA A 74 -1.34 -14.27 7.60
N LEU A 75 -0.69 -14.96 6.66
CA LEU A 75 -0.38 -16.38 6.77
C LEU A 75 0.50 -16.68 7.98
N ALA A 76 1.52 -15.85 8.20
CA ALA A 76 2.42 -15.96 9.34
C ALA A 76 1.70 -15.66 10.67
N THR A 77 1.09 -14.48 10.81
CA THR A 77 0.62 -13.99 12.12
C THR A 77 -0.76 -14.51 12.50
N ARG A 78 -1.69 -14.66 11.54
CA ARG A 78 -3.08 -15.03 11.82
C ARG A 78 -3.35 -16.52 11.63
N HIS A 79 -2.68 -17.12 10.65
CA HIS A 79 -2.86 -18.54 10.32
C HIS A 79 -1.74 -19.44 10.86
N GLY A 80 -0.68 -18.88 11.44
CA GLY A 80 0.39 -19.63 12.09
C GLY A 80 1.21 -20.51 11.15
N VAL A 81 1.27 -20.15 9.86
CA VAL A 81 2.09 -20.85 8.87
C VAL A 81 3.55 -20.62 9.22
N GLY A 82 4.29 -21.70 9.47
CA GLY A 82 5.62 -21.64 10.06
C GLY A 82 6.71 -21.20 9.08
N ASP A 83 6.59 -21.58 7.81
CA ASP A 83 7.58 -21.26 6.76
C ASP A 83 6.92 -20.69 5.50
N VAL A 84 6.96 -19.35 5.37
CA VAL A 84 6.44 -18.62 4.21
C VAL A 84 7.59 -18.01 3.42
N LEU A 85 7.66 -18.35 2.14
CA LEU A 85 8.61 -17.79 1.18
C LEU A 85 7.93 -16.79 0.26
N VAL A 86 8.37 -15.54 0.25
CA VAL A 86 7.95 -14.52 -0.71
C VAL A 86 9.01 -14.36 -1.78
N THR A 87 8.60 -14.45 -3.04
CA THR A 87 9.47 -14.25 -4.20
C THR A 87 9.08 -12.97 -4.94
N GLU A 88 10.06 -12.15 -5.31
CA GLU A 88 9.85 -10.92 -6.08
C GLU A 88 10.80 -10.91 -7.28
N ALA A 89 10.25 -10.55 -8.45
CA ALA A 89 11.00 -10.51 -9.70
C ALA A 89 11.95 -9.30 -9.76
N ARG A 90 11.62 -8.20 -9.08
CA ARG A 90 12.44 -7.00 -8.98
C ARG A 90 13.50 -7.13 -7.88
N ALA A 91 14.47 -6.20 -7.90
CA ALA A 91 15.51 -6.10 -6.88
C ALA A 91 15.03 -5.58 -5.53
N ARG A 92 13.79 -5.08 -5.47
CA ARG A 92 13.19 -4.51 -4.25
C ARG A 92 11.76 -5.02 -4.06
N PRO A 93 11.33 -5.24 -2.80
CA PRO A 93 9.92 -5.39 -2.48
C PRO A 93 9.18 -4.05 -2.60
N GLY A 94 7.85 -4.09 -2.51
CA GLY A 94 6.96 -2.92 -2.56
C GLY A 94 6.06 -2.89 -3.80
N GLY A 95 6.45 -3.58 -4.87
CA GLY A 95 5.68 -3.64 -6.12
C GLY A 95 5.54 -2.26 -6.76
N ASN A 96 4.31 -1.73 -6.84
CA ASN A 96 4.02 -0.40 -7.37
C ASN A 96 4.24 0.73 -6.36
N ILE A 97 4.48 0.42 -5.08
CA ILE A 97 4.76 1.41 -4.05
C ILE A 97 6.25 1.72 -4.09
N THR A 98 6.60 2.97 -4.36
CA THR A 98 7.98 3.45 -4.41
C THR A 98 8.04 4.90 -3.96
N THR A 99 8.61 5.08 -2.79
CA THR A 99 8.98 6.39 -2.23
C THR A 99 10.41 6.71 -2.64
N VAL A 100 10.64 7.92 -3.15
CA VAL A 100 11.96 8.44 -3.48
C VAL A 100 12.20 9.69 -2.65
N GLU A 101 13.31 9.68 -1.91
CA GLU A 101 13.75 10.80 -1.08
C GLU A 101 14.91 11.50 -1.79
N ARG A 102 14.87 12.85 -1.82
CA ARG A 102 15.98 13.70 -2.25
C ARG A 102 16.35 14.65 -1.09
N PRO A 103 17.17 14.20 -0.13
CA PRO A 103 17.52 14.99 1.06
C PRO A 103 18.17 16.34 0.73
N GLU A 104 18.94 16.40 -0.36
CA GLU A 104 19.59 17.61 -0.85
C GLU A 104 18.62 18.67 -1.38
N GLU A 105 17.46 18.27 -1.87
CA GLU A 105 16.39 19.16 -2.35
C GLU A 105 15.25 19.33 -1.33
N GLY A 106 15.19 18.46 -0.31
CA GLY A 106 14.19 18.52 0.76
C GLY A 106 12.82 17.96 0.37
N TYR A 107 12.74 17.13 -0.68
CA TYR A 107 11.49 16.55 -1.15
C TYR A 107 11.47 15.03 -1.00
N LEU A 108 10.30 14.52 -0.61
CA LEU A 108 9.91 13.12 -0.67
C LEU A 108 8.75 13.02 -1.64
N TRP A 109 8.84 12.11 -2.61
CA TRP A 109 7.77 11.91 -3.59
C TRP A 109 7.50 10.44 -3.85
N GLU A 110 6.27 10.14 -4.26
CA GLU A 110 5.79 8.79 -4.56
C GLU A 110 5.70 8.61 -6.07
N GLU A 111 6.38 7.60 -6.62
CA GLU A 111 6.30 7.25 -8.05
C GLU A 111 5.00 6.49 -8.39
N GLY A 112 4.34 5.93 -7.38
CA GLY A 112 3.16 5.09 -7.53
C GLY A 112 1.94 5.65 -6.79
N PRO A 113 1.26 4.85 -5.97
CA PRO A 113 0.14 5.35 -5.18
C PRO A 113 0.64 6.32 -4.10
N ASN A 114 0.09 7.53 -4.10
CA ASN A 114 0.46 8.56 -3.12
C ASN A 114 -0.32 8.45 -1.80
N SER A 115 -1.55 7.95 -1.85
CA SER A 115 -2.41 7.78 -0.68
C SER A 115 -3.40 6.64 -0.91
N PHE A 116 -4.01 6.16 0.17
CA PHE A 116 -5.08 5.16 0.14
C PHE A 116 -6.28 5.63 0.95
N GLN A 117 -7.46 5.11 0.59
CA GLN A 117 -8.66 5.35 1.40
C GLN A 117 -8.63 4.44 2.63
N PRO A 118 -8.75 4.98 3.85
CA PRO A 118 -8.78 4.18 5.06
C PRO A 118 -10.01 3.26 5.02
N SER A 119 -9.75 1.96 5.16
CA SER A 119 -10.77 0.91 5.29
C SER A 119 -10.32 -0.07 6.35
N ASP A 120 -11.25 -0.75 7.02
CA ASP A 120 -10.95 -1.65 8.14
C ASP A 120 -9.86 -2.68 7.81
N PRO A 121 -9.85 -3.34 6.63
CA PRO A 121 -8.80 -4.28 6.30
C PRO A 121 -7.41 -3.64 6.21
N VAL A 122 -7.32 -2.45 5.60
CA VAL A 122 -6.05 -1.73 5.41
C VAL A 122 -5.53 -1.20 6.75
N LEU A 123 -6.39 -0.61 7.56
CA LEU A 123 -6.01 -0.10 8.88
C LEU A 123 -5.59 -1.23 9.82
N THR A 124 -6.32 -2.36 9.79
CA THR A 124 -5.94 -3.53 10.60
C THR A 124 -4.57 -4.06 10.16
N MET A 125 -4.31 -4.15 8.86
CA MET A 125 -2.99 -4.55 8.36
C MET A 125 -1.89 -3.55 8.75
N ALA A 126 -2.16 -2.25 8.73
CA ALA A 126 -1.20 -1.24 9.16
C ALA A 126 -0.85 -1.41 10.65
N VAL A 127 -1.85 -1.63 11.51
CA VAL A 127 -1.66 -1.90 12.94
C VAL A 127 -0.90 -3.20 13.17
N ASP A 128 -1.28 -4.29 12.50
CA ASP A 128 -0.60 -5.58 12.60
C ASP A 128 0.86 -5.52 12.12
N SER A 129 1.19 -4.54 11.28
CA SER A 129 2.54 -4.28 10.79
C SER A 129 3.34 -3.31 11.68
N GLY A 130 2.72 -2.79 12.75
CA GLY A 130 3.34 -1.80 13.64
C GLY A 130 3.40 -0.38 13.08
N LEU A 131 2.73 -0.08 11.96
CA LEU A 131 2.76 1.22 11.28
C LEU A 131 1.72 2.21 11.80
N LYS A 132 1.06 1.91 12.92
CA LYS A 132 -0.05 2.70 13.45
C LYS A 132 0.34 4.17 13.66
N ASP A 133 1.51 4.40 14.26
CA ASP A 133 1.97 5.73 14.65
C ASP A 133 2.61 6.51 13.48
N ASP A 134 2.89 5.81 12.37
CA ASP A 134 3.44 6.39 11.14
C ASP A 134 2.35 6.82 10.15
N LEU A 135 1.08 6.54 10.43
CA LEU A 135 -0.04 6.92 9.57
C LEU A 135 -0.27 8.44 9.59
N VAL A 136 -0.01 9.07 8.46
CA VAL A 136 -0.31 10.49 8.24
C VAL A 136 -1.66 10.63 7.51
N PHE A 137 -2.62 11.30 8.14
CA PHE A 137 -3.92 11.56 7.54
C PHE A 137 -3.90 12.86 6.72
N GLY A 138 -4.41 12.79 5.48
CA GLY A 138 -4.63 13.97 4.66
C GLY A 138 -5.71 14.89 5.26
N ASP A 139 -5.63 16.19 4.96
CA ASP A 139 -6.63 17.15 5.40
C ASP A 139 -8.02 16.80 4.81
N PRO A 140 -9.02 16.48 5.65
CA PRO A 140 -10.36 16.12 5.18
C PRO A 140 -11.10 17.31 4.54
N ASN A 141 -10.67 18.55 4.82
CA ASN A 141 -11.27 19.77 4.29
C ASN A 141 -10.60 20.25 3.00
N ALA A 142 -9.54 19.56 2.54
CA ALA A 142 -8.85 19.93 1.32
C ALA A 142 -9.83 19.95 0.12
N PRO A 143 -9.94 21.07 -0.60
CA PRO A 143 -10.85 21.19 -1.72
C PRO A 143 -10.43 20.27 -2.86
N ARG A 144 -11.42 19.56 -3.43
CA ARG A 144 -11.22 18.78 -4.66
C ARG A 144 -11.68 19.62 -5.84
N PHE A 145 -10.95 19.60 -6.94
CA PHE A 145 -11.30 20.36 -8.14
C PHE A 145 -11.51 19.42 -9.32
N VAL A 146 -12.43 19.82 -10.21
CA VAL A 146 -12.61 19.21 -11.53
C VAL A 146 -12.29 20.27 -12.58
N LEU A 147 -11.43 19.92 -13.53
CA LEU A 147 -11.19 20.75 -14.71
C LEU A 147 -12.35 20.55 -15.70
N TRP A 148 -13.15 21.59 -15.92
CA TRP A 148 -14.29 21.57 -16.84
C TRP A 148 -14.37 22.88 -17.61
N GLU A 149 -14.50 22.82 -18.93
CA GLU A 149 -14.55 24.00 -19.82
C GLU A 149 -13.37 24.97 -19.59
N GLY A 150 -12.17 24.43 -19.39
CA GLY A 150 -10.97 25.24 -19.14
C GLY A 150 -10.92 25.95 -17.78
N LYS A 151 -11.86 25.66 -16.87
CA LYS A 151 -11.90 26.25 -15.52
C LYS A 151 -11.81 25.16 -14.46
N LEU A 152 -11.03 25.40 -13.40
CA LEU A 152 -11.00 24.56 -12.20
C LEU A 152 -12.22 24.89 -11.34
N ARG A 153 -13.12 23.92 -11.20
CA ARG A 153 -14.36 24.07 -10.43
C ARG A 153 -14.30 23.20 -9.17
N PRO A 154 -14.53 23.75 -7.96
CA PRO A 154 -14.50 22.95 -6.74
C PRO A 154 -15.68 21.97 -6.70
N VAL A 155 -15.42 20.76 -6.21
CA VAL A 155 -16.43 19.73 -5.94
C VAL A 155 -17.07 20.02 -4.59
N PRO A 156 -18.40 20.07 -4.48
CA PRO A 156 -19.11 20.37 -3.25
C PRO A 156 -18.87 19.24 -2.27
N SER A 157 -18.31 19.57 -1.11
CA SER A 157 -18.09 18.63 -0.01
C SER A 157 -19.32 18.54 0.90
N LYS A 158 -20.21 19.54 0.87
CA LYS A 158 -21.41 19.61 1.70
C LYS A 158 -22.66 19.90 0.86
N PRO A 159 -23.86 19.45 1.29
CA PRO A 159 -25.11 19.75 0.62
C PRO A 159 -25.39 21.27 0.49
N ALA A 160 -24.88 22.08 1.43
CA ALA A 160 -24.99 23.54 1.39
C ALA A 160 -24.22 24.19 0.22
N ASP A 161 -23.28 23.47 -0.39
CA ASP A 161 -22.45 23.96 -1.50
C ASP A 161 -23.09 23.65 -2.88
N LEU A 162 -24.15 22.81 -2.90
CA LEU A 162 -24.91 22.44 -4.10
C LEU A 162 -25.51 23.62 -4.90
N PRO A 163 -26.04 24.71 -4.29
CA PRO A 163 -26.59 25.83 -5.06
C PRO A 163 -25.50 26.58 -5.85
N PHE A 164 -24.29 26.69 -5.31
CA PHE A 164 -23.15 27.36 -5.95
C PHE A 164 -22.33 26.45 -6.88
N PHE A 165 -22.63 25.15 -6.89
CA PHE A 165 -21.97 24.17 -7.73
C PHE A 165 -22.45 24.24 -9.20
N ASP A 166 -21.54 24.52 -10.13
CA ASP A 166 -21.82 24.70 -11.56
C ASP A 166 -21.20 23.59 -12.42
N LEU A 167 -21.32 22.33 -11.98
CA LEU A 167 -20.96 21.14 -12.78
C LEU A 167 -22.19 20.43 -13.37
N MET A 168 -23.38 20.74 -12.85
CA MET A 168 -24.63 20.09 -13.24
C MET A 168 -25.72 21.12 -13.47
N SER A 169 -26.44 20.98 -14.60
CA SER A 169 -27.64 21.76 -14.87
C SER A 169 -28.69 21.53 -13.78
N ILE A 170 -29.60 22.49 -13.59
CA ILE A 170 -30.72 22.39 -12.64
C ILE A 170 -31.48 21.04 -12.75
N PRO A 171 -31.89 20.56 -13.96
CA PRO A 171 -32.51 19.23 -14.07
C PRO A 171 -31.55 18.08 -13.74
N GLY A 172 -30.25 18.25 -13.99
CA GLY A 172 -29.21 17.33 -13.54
C GLY A 172 -29.13 17.23 -12.02
N LYS A 173 -29.13 18.36 -11.30
CA LYS A 173 -29.12 18.41 -9.84
C LYS A 173 -30.35 17.72 -9.25
N LEU A 174 -31.54 18.00 -9.77
CA LEU A 174 -32.78 17.34 -9.34
C LEU A 174 -32.72 15.83 -9.58
N ARG A 175 -32.27 15.40 -10.76
CA ARG A 175 -32.11 13.97 -11.08
C ARG A 175 -31.09 13.28 -10.17
N ALA A 176 -29.97 13.94 -9.88
CA ALA A 176 -28.96 13.42 -8.97
C ALA A 176 -29.50 13.31 -7.54
N GLY A 177 -30.25 14.32 -7.07
CA GLY A 177 -30.92 14.29 -5.78
C GLY A 177 -31.94 13.16 -5.67
N LEU A 178 -32.80 12.98 -6.67
CA LEU A 178 -33.75 11.86 -6.74
C LEU A 178 -33.04 10.49 -6.77
N GLY A 179 -31.88 10.41 -7.43
CA GLY A 179 -31.03 9.22 -7.41
C GLY A 179 -30.40 8.94 -6.04
N ALA A 180 -29.88 9.98 -5.37
CA ALA A 180 -29.29 9.87 -4.03
C ALA A 180 -30.33 9.49 -2.95
N LEU A 181 -31.57 9.94 -3.10
CA LEU A 181 -32.70 9.56 -2.23
C LEU A 181 -33.28 8.16 -2.54
N GLY A 182 -32.72 7.43 -3.52
CA GLY A 182 -33.15 6.09 -3.86
C GLY A 182 -34.46 6.02 -4.66
N ILE A 183 -35.02 7.15 -5.09
CA ILE A 183 -36.28 7.23 -5.84
C ILE A 183 -36.09 6.71 -7.28
N ARG A 184 -34.87 6.72 -7.80
CA ARG A 184 -34.55 6.22 -9.14
C ARG A 184 -33.46 5.13 -9.07
N PRO A 185 -33.76 3.87 -9.44
CA PRO A 185 -32.75 2.82 -9.43
C PRO A 185 -31.67 3.10 -10.49
N PRO A 186 -30.42 2.64 -10.25
CA PRO A 186 -29.38 2.74 -11.25
C PRO A 186 -29.77 1.92 -12.49
N PRO A 187 -29.35 2.34 -13.71
CA PRO A 187 -29.72 1.62 -14.92
C PRO A 187 -29.23 0.15 -14.84
N PRO A 188 -30.09 -0.83 -15.19
CA PRO A 188 -29.75 -2.25 -15.16
C PRO A 188 -28.89 -2.63 -16.37
N GLY A 189 -27.81 -3.41 -16.15
CA GLY A 189 -26.95 -3.97 -17.20
C GLY A 189 -25.48 -4.08 -16.77
N PRO A 190 -24.67 -4.91 -17.45
CA PRO A 190 -23.22 -4.96 -17.23
C PRO A 190 -22.63 -3.59 -17.56
N ARG A 191 -22.22 -2.88 -16.52
CA ARG A 191 -21.86 -1.47 -16.59
C ARG A 191 -20.43 -1.36 -17.12
N ARG A 192 -20.25 -0.97 -18.39
CA ARG A 192 -19.04 -0.23 -18.75
C ARG A 192 -19.11 1.11 -18.02
N VAL A 193 -18.04 1.49 -17.32
CA VAL A 193 -17.94 2.78 -16.61
C VAL A 193 -18.17 3.97 -17.55
N SER A 194 -18.05 3.78 -18.87
CA SER A 194 -18.34 4.77 -19.91
C SER A 194 -19.84 5.05 -20.17
N GLY A 195 -20.77 4.32 -19.56
CA GLY A 195 -22.22 4.49 -19.78
C GLY A 195 -22.93 5.49 -18.87
N GLY A 196 -22.25 6.02 -17.84
CA GLY A 196 -22.79 7.04 -16.94
C GLY A 196 -22.48 8.44 -17.46
N VAL A 197 -23.53 9.27 -17.64
CA VAL A 197 -23.49 10.71 -17.99
C VAL A 197 -22.32 11.10 -18.91
N ARG A 198 -22.58 11.12 -20.22
CA ARG A 198 -21.62 11.64 -21.20
C ARG A 198 -21.39 13.12 -20.92
N ALA A 199 -20.26 13.45 -20.28
CA ALA A 199 -19.75 14.81 -20.25
C ALA A 199 -19.58 15.30 -21.70
N PRO A 200 -20.05 16.51 -22.08
CA PRO A 200 -19.59 17.13 -23.32
C PRO A 200 -18.06 17.16 -23.29
N GLN A 201 -17.45 16.44 -24.23
CA GLN A 201 -16.01 16.47 -24.42
C GLN A 201 -15.64 17.89 -24.85
N PRO A 202 -14.67 18.56 -24.21
CA PRO A 202 -14.13 19.79 -24.75
C PRO A 202 -13.55 19.47 -26.13
N ARG A 203 -14.03 20.17 -27.16
CA ARG A 203 -13.38 20.13 -28.47
C ARG A 203 -12.05 20.88 -28.32
N CYS A 204 -10.95 20.19 -28.58
CA CYS A 204 -9.67 20.83 -28.87
C CYS A 204 -9.78 21.63 -30.17
#